data_AF-A0A4Z0IVX0-F1
#
_entry.id   AF-A0A4Z0IVX0-F1
#
_cell.length_a   1.000
_cell.length_b   1.000
_cell.length_c   1.000
_cell.angle_alpha   90.00
_cell.angle_beta   90.00
_cell.angle_gamma   90.00
#
_symmetry.space_group_name_H-M   'P 1'
#
loop_
_entity.id
_entity.type
_entity.pdbx_description
1 polymer ?
#
loop_
_entity_poly.entity_id
_entity_poly.type
_entity_poly.pdbx_seq_one_letter_code
_entity_poly.pdbx_strand_id
1 'polypeptide(L)'
;MTIISHLYAFVVGVDTHAKNHVYSVLTKSGEHVDTAAFPTTKAGIKRALTWAGRRTGGDLETLWVIEGIGTYGAILADHVAEAGYTVAEAASMDARDRYATGKDDRIDARRIAGTVLSMDESRLRFPRQADGPRQGLQILVKARESMTREKTRTVNALTALLRTHDLGMDARRKLSVVKIHAVAKWRIRNESVALTEARREAIRLAKRVVEVDADIKDYATRIEALVKDSPAAVLLAEPGFGPITAAVFYLAWSHPGRVRSEAAFAKLAGVSPIPASSGNVVRFRLNRSGDRRLNSALYMVAITRLSHQKRSQAYMAKRLGEGKTKKETIRCMKRHLARSVYRILEATNSIGQAA
;
A
#
# COMPACT_ATOMS: atom_id res chain seq x y z
N MET A 1 -19.37 0.60 -24.96
CA MET A 1 -19.16 0.21 -23.55
C MET A 1 -19.69 -1.20 -23.42
N THR A 2 -18.81 -2.15 -23.14
CA THR A 2 -19.15 -3.57 -23.12
C THR A 2 -19.24 -4.01 -21.66
N ILE A 3 -20.38 -4.61 -21.29
CA ILE A 3 -20.60 -5.10 -19.93
C ILE A 3 -20.06 -6.54 -19.79
N ILE A 4 -19.69 -6.93 -18.57
CA ILE A 4 -19.08 -8.24 -18.30
C ILE A 4 -19.93 -9.41 -18.79
N SER A 5 -21.25 -9.35 -18.65
CA SER A 5 -22.14 -10.41 -19.15
C SER A 5 -22.12 -10.62 -20.67
N HIS A 6 -21.56 -9.68 -21.44
CA HIS A 6 -21.35 -9.84 -22.88
C HIS A 6 -19.97 -10.44 -23.21
N LEU A 7 -19.03 -10.42 -22.26
CA LEU A 7 -17.63 -10.80 -22.47
C LEU A 7 -17.31 -12.19 -21.91
N TYR A 8 -17.94 -12.57 -20.80
CA TYR A 8 -17.60 -13.79 -20.06
C TYR A 8 -18.83 -14.68 -19.95
N ALA A 9 -18.73 -15.94 -20.40
CA ALA A 9 -19.83 -16.91 -20.29
C ALA A 9 -20.09 -17.31 -18.83
N PHE A 10 -19.03 -17.31 -18.02
CA PHE A 10 -19.06 -17.64 -16.60
C PHE A 10 -18.29 -16.63 -15.76
N VAL A 11 -18.76 -16.41 -14.53
CA VAL A 11 -18.10 -15.62 -13.50
C VAL A 11 -18.01 -16.43 -12.21
N VAL A 12 -16.81 -16.57 -11.66
CA VAL A 12 -16.56 -17.19 -10.35
C VAL A 12 -16.33 -16.11 -9.31
N GLY A 13 -17.23 -15.97 -8.35
CA GLY A 13 -17.06 -15.10 -7.19
C GLY A 13 -16.43 -15.86 -6.04
N VAL A 14 -15.43 -15.27 -5.39
CA VAL A 14 -14.70 -15.90 -4.30
C VAL A 14 -14.63 -15.01 -3.08
N ASP A 15 -15.20 -15.50 -1.99
CA ASP A 15 -15.06 -14.93 -0.66
C ASP A 15 -13.91 -15.63 0.09
N THR A 16 -12.97 -14.84 0.61
CA THR A 16 -11.67 -15.35 1.08
C THR A 16 -11.49 -15.21 2.59
N HIS A 17 -11.33 -16.36 3.25
CA HIS A 17 -11.03 -16.46 4.68
C HIS A 17 -9.72 -17.21 4.95
N ALA A 18 -9.24 -17.15 6.19
CA ALA A 18 -7.97 -17.75 6.58
C ALA A 18 -7.92 -19.28 6.41
N LYS A 19 -9.03 -19.98 6.74
CA LYS A 19 -9.09 -21.46 6.71
C LYS A 19 -9.60 -22.01 5.39
N ASN A 20 -10.66 -21.40 4.85
CA ASN A 20 -11.31 -21.82 3.62
C ASN A 20 -11.59 -20.61 2.72
N HIS A 21 -11.69 -20.86 1.43
CA HIS A 21 -12.30 -19.93 0.49
C HIS A 21 -13.63 -20.53 0.02
N VAL A 22 -14.62 -19.67 -0.20
CA VAL A 22 -15.94 -20.05 -0.70
C VAL A 22 -16.08 -19.51 -2.11
N TYR A 23 -16.49 -20.37 -3.03
CA TYR A 23 -16.52 -20.11 -4.46
C TYR A 23 -17.95 -20.29 -4.96
N SER A 24 -18.44 -19.37 -5.78
CA SER A 24 -19.73 -19.47 -6.43
C SER A 24 -19.59 -19.23 -7.93
N VAL A 25 -20.12 -20.14 -8.75
CA VAL A 25 -20.10 -20.04 -10.21
C VAL A 25 -21.45 -19.52 -10.67
N LEU A 26 -21.43 -18.42 -11.42
CA LEU A 26 -22.59 -17.86 -12.12
C LEU A 26 -22.40 -17.92 -13.63
N THR A 27 -23.49 -18.08 -14.36
CA THR A 27 -23.51 -17.85 -15.82
C THR A 27 -23.56 -16.35 -16.12
N LYS A 28 -23.39 -15.99 -17.40
CA LYS A 28 -23.53 -14.60 -17.87
C LYS A 28 -24.91 -13.96 -17.62
N SER A 29 -25.97 -14.76 -17.48
CA SER A 29 -27.31 -14.29 -17.12
C SER A 29 -27.51 -14.13 -15.62
N GLY A 30 -26.51 -14.50 -14.80
CA GLY A 30 -26.59 -14.48 -13.33
C GLY A 30 -27.24 -15.72 -12.72
N GLU A 31 -27.53 -16.75 -13.53
CA GLU A 31 -27.98 -18.04 -13.03
C GLU A 31 -26.88 -18.71 -12.22
N HIS A 32 -27.25 -19.34 -11.11
CA HIS A 32 -26.31 -20.00 -10.21
C HIS A 32 -26.08 -21.44 -10.62
N VAL A 33 -24.82 -21.80 -10.85
CA VAL A 33 -24.40 -23.13 -11.29
C VAL A 33 -24.07 -24.02 -10.08
N ASP A 34 -23.16 -23.57 -9.22
CA ASP A 34 -22.74 -24.33 -8.03
C ASP A 34 -22.03 -23.41 -7.01
N THR A 35 -21.97 -23.81 -5.75
CA THR A 35 -21.17 -23.16 -4.69
C THR A 35 -20.48 -24.18 -3.81
N ALA A 36 -19.16 -24.06 -3.66
CA ALA A 36 -18.36 -24.96 -2.84
C ALA A 36 -17.32 -24.22 -2.00
N ALA A 37 -16.84 -24.87 -0.94
CA ALA A 37 -15.78 -24.35 -0.08
C ALA A 37 -14.58 -25.29 -0.11
N PHE A 38 -13.37 -24.73 -0.16
CA PHE A 38 -12.12 -25.48 -0.15
C PHE A 38 -11.11 -24.88 0.82
N PRO A 39 -10.28 -25.70 1.49
CA PRO A 39 -9.18 -25.22 2.31
C PRO A 39 -8.21 -24.32 1.54
N THR A 40 -7.61 -23.36 2.22
CA THR A 40 -6.59 -22.42 1.65
C THR A 40 -5.22 -23.07 1.39
N THR A 41 -5.14 -24.40 1.38
CA THR A 41 -3.92 -25.14 1.07
C THR A 41 -3.71 -25.25 -0.44
N LYS A 42 -2.46 -25.49 -0.88
CA LYS A 42 -2.14 -25.71 -2.31
C LYS A 42 -3.01 -26.81 -2.94
N ALA A 43 -3.21 -27.92 -2.22
CA ALA A 43 -4.09 -29.00 -2.67
C ALA A 43 -5.57 -28.57 -2.69
N GLY A 44 -6.03 -27.77 -1.71
CA GLY A 44 -7.37 -27.21 -1.68
C GLY A 44 -7.65 -26.29 -2.87
N ILE A 45 -6.72 -25.37 -3.19
CA ILE A 45 -6.79 -24.47 -4.34
C ILE A 45 -6.82 -25.26 -5.66
N LYS A 46 -5.96 -26.27 -5.82
CA LYS A 46 -5.98 -27.14 -7.02
C LYS A 46 -7.32 -27.86 -7.21
N ARG A 47 -7.93 -28.33 -6.11
CA ARG A 47 -9.28 -28.92 -6.14
C ARG A 47 -10.34 -27.89 -6.52
N ALA A 48 -10.23 -26.65 -6.02
CA ALA A 48 -11.14 -25.57 -6.36
C ALA A 48 -11.08 -25.22 -7.86
N LEU A 49 -9.88 -25.12 -8.44
CA LEU A 49 -9.68 -24.90 -9.88
C LEU A 49 -10.29 -26.03 -10.71
N THR A 50 -10.04 -27.29 -10.31
CA THR A 50 -10.59 -28.47 -10.99
C THR A 50 -12.12 -28.50 -10.88
N TRP A 51 -12.67 -28.17 -9.71
CA TRP A 51 -14.11 -28.07 -9.48
C TRP A 51 -14.73 -27.02 -10.39
N ALA A 52 -14.21 -25.79 -10.39
CA ALA A 52 -14.71 -24.70 -11.21
C ALA A 52 -14.62 -25.04 -12.72
N GLY A 53 -13.48 -25.55 -13.19
CA GLY A 53 -13.31 -25.96 -14.58
C GLY A 53 -14.33 -27.02 -15.03
N ARG A 54 -14.71 -27.98 -14.16
CA ARG A 54 -15.78 -28.93 -14.48
C ARG A 54 -17.16 -28.27 -14.63
N ARG A 55 -17.43 -27.19 -13.91
CA ARG A 55 -18.73 -26.46 -13.96
C ARG A 55 -18.81 -25.49 -15.13
N THR A 56 -17.67 -25.04 -15.63
CA THR A 56 -17.58 -24.12 -16.78
C THR A 56 -17.23 -24.84 -18.09
N GLY A 57 -17.15 -26.17 -18.09
CA GLY A 57 -16.73 -26.94 -19.28
C GLY A 57 -15.27 -26.73 -19.67
N GLY A 58 -14.43 -26.23 -18.75
CA GLY A 58 -13.04 -25.90 -19.01
C GLY A 58 -12.84 -24.54 -19.70
N ASP A 59 -13.87 -23.69 -19.73
CA ASP A 59 -13.80 -22.37 -20.35
C ASP A 59 -12.78 -21.46 -19.65
N LEU A 60 -11.63 -21.24 -20.30
CA LEU A 60 -10.57 -20.36 -19.81
C LEU A 60 -10.95 -18.87 -19.89
N GLU A 61 -11.98 -18.52 -20.67
CA GLU A 61 -12.59 -17.18 -20.66
C GLU A 61 -13.57 -17.02 -19.49
N THR A 62 -13.41 -17.80 -18.41
CA THR A 62 -14.13 -17.58 -17.15
C THR A 62 -13.46 -16.45 -16.35
N LEU A 63 -14.24 -15.45 -15.93
CA LEU A 63 -13.76 -14.37 -15.05
C LEU A 63 -13.79 -14.81 -13.58
N TRP A 64 -12.65 -14.69 -12.89
CA TRP A 64 -12.58 -14.91 -11.44
C TRP A 64 -12.54 -13.59 -10.68
N VAL A 65 -13.56 -13.35 -9.85
CA VAL A 65 -13.68 -12.17 -9.00
C VAL A 65 -13.40 -12.58 -7.56
N ILE A 66 -12.25 -12.18 -7.04
CA ILE A 66 -11.75 -12.64 -5.74
C ILE A 66 -11.74 -11.47 -4.76
N GLU A 67 -12.35 -11.65 -3.59
CA GLU A 67 -12.21 -10.69 -2.49
C GLU A 67 -10.81 -10.79 -1.86
N GLY A 68 -10.24 -9.64 -1.47
CA GLY A 68 -9.02 -9.65 -0.68
C GLY A 68 -7.79 -10.19 -1.41
N ILE A 69 -7.64 -9.92 -2.71
CA ILE A 69 -6.48 -10.34 -3.52
C ILE A 69 -5.14 -9.83 -2.95
N GLY A 70 -5.15 -8.73 -2.19
CA GLY A 70 -3.96 -8.24 -1.49
C GLY A 70 -3.66 -8.91 -0.13
N THR A 71 -4.53 -9.83 0.33
CA THR A 71 -4.50 -10.47 1.66
C THR A 71 -4.83 -11.97 1.56
N TYR A 72 -6.03 -12.40 1.98
CA TYR A 72 -6.41 -13.82 2.05
C TYR A 72 -6.51 -14.45 0.65
N GLY A 73 -6.91 -13.69 -0.36
CA GLY A 73 -7.04 -14.15 -1.73
C GLY A 73 -5.75 -14.12 -2.56
N ALA A 74 -4.62 -13.67 -1.99
CA ALA A 74 -3.38 -13.45 -2.76
C ALA A 74 -2.87 -14.74 -3.43
N ILE A 75 -2.72 -15.81 -2.64
CA ILE A 75 -2.22 -17.09 -3.14
C ILE A 75 -3.18 -17.69 -4.18
N LEU A 76 -4.49 -17.55 -3.95
CA LEU A 76 -5.49 -18.02 -4.90
C LEU A 76 -5.42 -17.26 -6.21
N ALA A 77 -5.33 -15.93 -6.17
CA ALA A 77 -5.25 -15.09 -7.37
C ALA A 77 -4.05 -15.48 -8.23
N ASP A 78 -2.89 -15.74 -7.61
CA ASP A 78 -1.69 -16.21 -8.32
C ASP A 78 -1.94 -17.57 -9.00
N HIS A 79 -2.51 -18.55 -8.29
CA HIS A 79 -2.79 -19.88 -8.86
C HIS A 79 -3.85 -19.84 -9.98
N VAL A 80 -4.84 -18.97 -9.87
CA VAL A 80 -5.88 -18.79 -10.90
C VAL A 80 -5.29 -18.14 -12.14
N ALA A 81 -4.43 -17.13 -11.98
CA ALA A 81 -3.71 -16.50 -13.09
C ALA A 81 -2.72 -17.47 -13.77
N GLU A 82 -1.96 -18.25 -12.99
CA GLU A 82 -1.05 -19.29 -13.50
C GLU A 82 -1.80 -20.39 -14.29
N ALA A 83 -3.06 -20.66 -13.93
CA ALA A 83 -3.92 -21.59 -14.66
C ALA A 83 -4.52 -20.99 -15.94
N GLY A 84 -4.21 -19.73 -16.29
CA GLY A 84 -4.62 -19.07 -17.52
C GLY A 84 -5.95 -18.30 -17.45
N TYR A 85 -6.57 -18.19 -16.26
CA TYR A 85 -7.82 -17.46 -16.11
C TYR A 85 -7.61 -15.95 -15.92
N THR A 86 -8.63 -15.17 -16.29
CA THR A 86 -8.67 -13.74 -15.98
C THR A 86 -9.10 -13.51 -14.54
N VAL A 87 -8.33 -12.73 -13.78
CA VAL A 87 -8.60 -12.42 -12.37
C VAL A 87 -8.93 -10.93 -12.19
N ALA A 88 -9.97 -10.64 -11.40
CA ALA A 88 -10.35 -9.32 -10.94
C ALA A 88 -10.58 -9.29 -9.42
N GLU A 89 -10.29 -8.16 -8.79
CA GLU A 89 -10.51 -7.89 -7.37
C GLU A 89 -11.98 -7.51 -7.14
N ALA A 90 -12.65 -8.14 -6.18
CA ALA A 90 -13.99 -7.77 -5.74
C ALA A 90 -14.05 -6.32 -5.22
N ALA A 91 -15.22 -5.68 -5.33
CA ALA A 91 -15.38 -4.34 -4.76
C ALA A 91 -15.63 -4.50 -3.26
N SER A 92 -15.13 -3.57 -2.44
CA SER A 92 -15.63 -3.50 -1.07
C SER A 92 -17.13 -3.25 -1.11
N MET A 93 -17.92 -4.20 -0.62
CA MET A 93 -19.37 -4.07 -0.54
C MET A 93 -19.76 -3.11 0.59
N ASP A 94 -20.78 -2.28 0.35
CA ASP A 94 -21.25 -1.32 1.34
C ASP A 94 -21.75 -2.04 2.60
N ALA A 95 -21.45 -1.49 3.77
CA ALA A 95 -21.80 -2.10 5.06
C ALA A 95 -23.32 -2.26 5.25
N ARG A 96 -24.13 -1.46 4.55
CA ARG A 96 -25.61 -1.54 4.56
C ARG A 96 -26.12 -2.78 3.82
N ASP A 97 -25.53 -3.12 2.68
CA ASP A 97 -25.91 -4.29 1.88
C ASP A 97 -25.52 -5.61 2.58
N ARG A 98 -24.48 -5.56 3.42
CA ARG A 98 -24.07 -6.68 4.29
C ARG A 98 -25.03 -6.95 5.44
N TYR A 99 -25.77 -5.94 5.92
CA TYR A 99 -26.63 -6.07 7.11
C TYR A 99 -28.06 -6.52 6.80
N ALA A 100 -28.52 -6.33 5.56
CA ALA A 100 -29.89 -6.63 5.13
C ALA A 100 -30.21 -8.13 4.97
N THR A 101 -29.21 -8.99 5.15
CA THR A 101 -29.23 -10.43 4.87
C THR A 101 -28.18 -11.04 5.77
N GLY A 102 -28.53 -12.08 6.53
CA GLY A 102 -27.62 -12.70 7.49
C GLY A 102 -26.25 -13.07 6.90
N LYS A 103 -25.26 -13.18 7.78
CA LYS A 103 -23.87 -13.49 7.43
C LYS A 103 -23.76 -14.96 7.00
N ASP A 104 -23.70 -15.20 5.70
CA ASP A 104 -23.44 -16.52 5.09
C ASP A 104 -22.41 -16.36 3.96
N ASP A 105 -21.22 -16.93 4.17
CA ASP A 105 -20.09 -16.88 3.24
C ASP A 105 -20.46 -17.43 1.83
N ARG A 106 -21.45 -18.34 1.73
CA ARG A 106 -21.94 -18.83 0.42
C ARG A 106 -22.73 -17.77 -0.34
N ILE A 107 -23.50 -16.95 0.38
CA ILE A 107 -24.23 -15.82 -0.19
C ILE A 107 -23.25 -14.73 -0.62
N ASP A 108 -22.20 -14.48 0.17
CA ASP A 108 -21.19 -13.47 -0.13
C ASP A 108 -20.39 -13.81 -1.39
N ALA A 109 -19.92 -15.06 -1.55
CA ALA A 109 -19.27 -15.51 -2.79
C ALA A 109 -20.16 -15.33 -4.03
N ARG A 110 -21.46 -15.64 -3.92
CA ARG A 110 -22.43 -15.46 -5.01
C ARG A 110 -22.65 -13.99 -5.34
N ARG A 111 -22.72 -13.12 -4.33
CA ARG A 111 -22.84 -11.67 -4.52
C ARG A 111 -21.62 -11.09 -5.20
N ILE A 112 -20.42 -11.52 -4.80
CA ILE A 112 -19.17 -11.09 -5.43
C ILE A 112 -19.23 -11.34 -6.94
N ALA A 113 -19.64 -12.54 -7.37
CA ALA A 113 -19.84 -12.85 -8.80
C ALA A 113 -20.91 -11.95 -9.44
N GLY A 114 -22.07 -11.82 -8.79
CA GLY A 114 -23.21 -11.07 -9.34
C GLY A 114 -22.93 -9.58 -9.53
N THR A 115 -22.14 -8.96 -8.64
CA THR A 115 -21.87 -7.51 -8.66
C THR A 115 -21.12 -7.03 -9.89
N VAL A 116 -20.41 -7.92 -10.60
CA VAL A 116 -19.65 -7.54 -11.80
C VAL A 116 -20.41 -7.74 -13.10
N LEU A 117 -21.48 -8.55 -13.13
CA LEU A 117 -22.14 -8.95 -14.40
C LEU A 117 -22.65 -7.76 -15.23
N SER A 118 -23.25 -6.76 -14.56
CA SER A 118 -23.75 -5.53 -15.19
C SER A 118 -22.71 -4.40 -15.24
N MET A 119 -21.47 -4.67 -14.79
CA MET A 119 -20.40 -3.69 -14.75
C MET A 119 -19.81 -3.50 -16.16
N ASP A 120 -19.51 -2.26 -16.53
CA ASP A 120 -18.67 -2.00 -17.70
C ASP A 120 -17.24 -2.52 -17.45
N GLU A 121 -16.66 -3.18 -18.45
CA GLU A 121 -15.33 -3.79 -18.35
C GLU A 121 -14.25 -2.83 -17.84
N SER A 122 -14.31 -1.56 -18.26
CA SER A 122 -13.32 -0.56 -17.84
C SER A 122 -13.30 -0.32 -16.34
N ARG A 123 -14.38 -0.71 -15.63
CA ARG A 123 -14.50 -0.57 -14.17
C ARG A 123 -13.91 -1.75 -13.40
N LEU A 124 -13.59 -2.88 -14.06
CA LEU A 124 -12.91 -4.00 -13.42
C LEU A 124 -11.61 -3.53 -12.74
N ARG A 125 -11.31 -4.18 -11.62
CA ARG A 125 -10.08 -3.96 -10.85
C ARG A 125 -9.17 -5.14 -11.06
N PHE A 126 -8.22 -5.03 -11.97
CA PHE A 126 -7.20 -6.07 -12.10
C PHE A 126 -6.26 -6.08 -10.89
N PRO A 127 -5.77 -7.26 -10.48
CA PRO A 127 -4.73 -7.41 -9.48
C PRO A 127 -3.54 -6.50 -9.77
N ARG A 128 -2.82 -6.10 -8.72
CA ARG A 128 -1.52 -5.47 -8.92
C ARG A 128 -0.62 -6.50 -9.60
N GLN A 129 0.00 -6.13 -10.71
CA GLN A 129 1.05 -6.93 -11.32
C GLN A 129 2.06 -7.38 -10.25
N ALA A 130 2.43 -8.64 -10.29
CA ALA A 130 3.45 -9.23 -9.42
C ALA A 130 4.69 -9.56 -10.27
N ASP A 131 5.25 -8.57 -10.96
CA ASP A 131 6.58 -8.70 -11.53
C ASP A 131 7.62 -8.78 -10.39
N GLY A 132 8.60 -9.69 -10.51
CA GLY A 132 9.54 -10.05 -9.44
C GLY A 132 10.07 -8.85 -8.63
N PRO A 133 10.61 -7.79 -9.26
CA PRO A 133 11.09 -6.60 -8.55
C PRO A 133 10.01 -5.92 -7.71
N ARG A 134 8.77 -5.83 -8.19
CA ARG A 134 7.67 -5.17 -7.48
C ARG A 134 7.17 -5.97 -6.29
N GLN A 135 7.05 -7.29 -6.43
CA GLN A 135 6.67 -8.15 -5.31
C GLN A 135 7.73 -8.04 -4.19
N GLY A 136 9.01 -8.08 -4.58
CA GLY A 136 10.13 -7.80 -3.68
C GLY A 136 9.99 -6.43 -3.00
N LEU A 137 9.78 -5.36 -3.77
CA LEU A 137 9.57 -4.01 -3.23
C LEU A 137 8.40 -3.93 -2.25
N GLN A 138 7.28 -4.61 -2.53
CA GLN A 138 6.12 -4.62 -1.64
C GLN A 138 6.45 -5.23 -0.29
N ILE A 139 7.21 -6.34 -0.28
CA ILE A 139 7.69 -7.01 0.94
C ILE A 139 8.63 -6.07 1.69
N LEU A 140 9.67 -5.56 1.04
CA LEU A 140 10.72 -4.77 1.70
C LEU A 140 10.19 -3.43 2.22
N VAL A 141 9.33 -2.74 1.48
CA VAL A 141 8.72 -1.47 1.93
C VAL A 141 7.85 -1.71 3.17
N LYS A 142 7.03 -2.77 3.19
CA LYS A 142 6.21 -3.12 4.37
C LYS A 142 7.09 -3.50 5.57
N ALA A 143 8.12 -4.31 5.35
CA ALA A 143 9.05 -4.74 6.41
C ALA A 143 9.79 -3.54 7.02
N ARG A 144 10.37 -2.67 6.18
CA ARG A 144 11.06 -1.44 6.62
C ARG A 144 10.15 -0.51 7.42
N GLU A 145 8.90 -0.36 7.02
CA GLU A 145 7.94 0.44 7.78
C GLU A 145 7.63 -0.15 9.15
N SER A 146 7.49 -1.48 9.23
CA SER A 146 7.32 -2.17 10.51
C SER A 146 8.50 -1.89 11.43
N MET A 147 9.73 -2.08 10.94
CA MET A 147 10.96 -1.82 11.68
C MET A 147 11.11 -0.36 12.08
N THR A 148 10.72 0.59 11.22
CA THR A 148 10.75 2.02 11.55
C THR A 148 9.80 2.36 12.70
N ARG A 149 8.61 1.75 12.74
CA ARG A 149 7.65 1.90 13.84
C ARG A 149 8.19 1.26 15.12
N GLU A 150 8.77 0.07 15.02
CA GLU A 150 9.41 -0.60 16.14
C GLU A 150 10.53 0.25 16.73
N LYS A 151 11.49 0.70 15.91
CA LYS A 151 12.57 1.60 16.33
C LYS A 151 12.04 2.83 17.07
N THR A 152 10.99 3.46 16.55
CA THR A 152 10.38 4.63 17.19
C THR A 152 9.81 4.29 18.57
N ARG A 153 9.07 3.17 18.68
CA ARG A 153 8.53 2.69 19.95
C ARG A 153 9.64 2.40 20.96
N THR A 154 10.69 1.70 20.54
CA THR A 154 11.82 1.32 21.39
C THR A 154 12.63 2.53 21.86
N VAL A 155 12.87 3.52 20.98
CA VAL A 155 13.52 4.80 21.37
C VAL A 155 12.66 5.55 22.38
N ASN A 156 11.34 5.59 22.20
CA ASN A 156 10.45 6.26 23.14
C ASN A 156 10.43 5.56 24.50
N ALA A 157 10.39 4.22 24.53
CA ALA A 157 10.47 3.44 25.76
C ALA A 157 11.81 3.69 26.49
N LEU A 158 12.93 3.65 25.77
CA LEU A 158 14.24 3.97 26.34
C LEU A 158 14.31 5.39 26.90
N THR A 159 13.79 6.36 26.15
CA THR A 159 13.76 7.76 26.59
C THR A 159 12.90 7.95 27.83
N ALA A 160 11.76 7.27 27.91
CA ALA A 160 10.90 7.31 29.09
C ALA A 160 11.61 6.73 30.31
N LEU A 161 12.25 5.57 30.17
CA LEU A 161 12.98 4.90 31.25
C LEU A 161 14.13 5.76 31.79
N LEU A 162 14.90 6.41 30.90
CA LEU A 162 15.98 7.33 31.29
C LEU A 162 15.49 8.65 31.90
N ARG A 163 14.18 8.95 31.81
CA ARG A 163 13.57 10.12 32.46
C ARG A 163 12.97 9.79 33.82
N THR A 164 12.54 8.55 34.02
CA THR A 164 11.95 8.09 35.29
C THR A 164 12.99 7.55 36.26
N HIS A 165 14.18 7.17 35.79
CA HIS A 165 15.27 6.68 36.62
C HIS A 165 16.57 7.46 36.34
N ASP A 166 17.24 7.93 37.39
CA ASP A 166 18.55 8.54 37.27
C ASP A 166 19.63 7.47 37.03
N LEU A 167 19.86 7.18 35.76
CA LEU A 167 20.88 6.22 35.31
C LEU A 167 22.21 6.91 34.92
N GLY A 168 22.36 8.21 35.21
CA GLY A 168 23.53 9.01 34.86
C GLY A 168 23.56 9.47 33.40
N MET A 169 22.40 9.64 32.74
CA MET A 169 22.29 10.15 31.37
C MET A 169 21.24 11.26 31.27
N ASP A 170 21.61 12.41 30.68
CA ASP A 170 20.66 13.49 30.39
C ASP A 170 19.71 13.10 29.24
N ALA A 171 18.45 12.83 29.58
CA ALA A 171 17.35 12.51 28.68
C ALA A 171 16.27 13.62 28.58
N ARG A 172 16.60 14.86 28.96
CA ARG A 172 15.65 16.00 28.82
C ARG A 172 15.31 16.29 27.36
N ARG A 173 16.24 16.02 26.45
CA ARG A 173 16.04 16.12 24.99
C ARG A 173 15.96 14.72 24.37
N LYS A 174 15.53 14.65 23.10
CA LYS A 174 15.55 13.42 22.30
C LYS A 174 16.94 12.79 22.32
N LEU A 175 17.02 11.48 22.57
CA LEU A 175 18.29 10.76 22.57
C LEU A 175 18.94 10.81 21.19
N SER A 176 20.22 11.18 21.16
CA SER A 176 21.03 11.09 19.95
C SER A 176 21.44 9.64 19.71
N VAL A 177 21.81 9.33 18.46
CA VAL A 177 22.35 8.01 18.09
C VAL A 177 23.57 7.68 18.95
N VAL A 178 24.44 8.65 19.23
CA VAL A 178 25.62 8.50 20.08
C VAL A 178 25.23 8.09 21.51
N LYS A 179 24.24 8.75 22.11
CA LYS A 179 23.74 8.40 23.45
C LYS A 179 23.16 6.98 23.49
N ILE A 180 22.38 6.60 22.49
CA ILE A 180 21.80 5.25 22.40
C ILE A 180 22.91 4.19 22.33
N HIS A 181 23.94 4.41 21.51
CA HIS A 181 25.08 3.49 21.44
C HIS A 181 25.87 3.42 22.75
N ALA A 182 25.98 4.54 23.48
CA ALA A 182 26.61 4.55 24.79
C ALA A 182 25.82 3.69 25.80
N VAL A 183 24.48 3.81 25.83
CA VAL A 183 23.61 2.98 26.68
C VAL A 183 23.73 1.50 26.33
N ALA A 184 23.76 1.16 25.04
CA ALA A 184 23.88 -0.24 24.59
C ALA A 184 25.18 -0.93 25.09
N LYS A 185 26.20 -0.14 25.45
CA LYS A 185 27.50 -0.59 25.96
C LYS A 185 27.65 -0.46 27.48
N TRP A 186 26.62 -0.02 28.20
CA TRP A 186 26.69 0.09 29.65
C TRP A 186 26.95 -1.26 30.31
N ARG A 187 27.68 -1.20 31.43
CA ARG A 187 27.88 -2.31 32.36
C ARG A 187 26.88 -2.19 33.50
N ILE A 188 26.52 -3.32 34.09
CA ILE A 188 25.76 -3.33 35.34
C ILE A 188 26.64 -2.74 36.45
N ARG A 189 26.01 -1.97 37.33
CA ARG A 189 26.65 -1.31 38.48
C ARG A 189 26.05 -1.86 39.77
N ASN A 190 26.77 -1.68 40.87
CA ASN A 190 26.20 -1.92 42.19
C ASN A 190 25.27 -0.75 42.55
N GLU A 191 23.97 -0.94 42.40
CA GLU A 191 22.91 0.05 42.58
C GLU A 191 21.72 -0.59 43.31
N SER A 192 20.69 0.19 43.65
CA SER A 192 19.45 -0.39 44.17
C SER A 192 18.83 -1.37 43.16
N VAL A 193 17.98 -2.29 43.64
CA VAL A 193 17.31 -3.28 42.77
C VAL A 193 16.57 -2.60 41.63
N ALA A 194 15.82 -1.54 41.91
CA ALA A 194 15.07 -0.79 40.90
C ALA A 194 15.99 -0.15 39.83
N LEU A 195 17.12 0.44 40.23
CA LEU A 195 18.08 1.04 39.29
C LEU A 195 18.81 -0.03 38.47
N THR A 196 19.12 -1.17 39.08
CA THR A 196 19.73 -2.32 38.40
C THR A 196 18.82 -2.84 37.28
N GLU A 197 17.53 -3.04 37.56
CA GLU A 197 16.57 -3.50 36.56
C GLU A 197 16.30 -2.44 35.49
N ALA A 198 16.18 -1.16 35.86
CA ALA A 198 16.08 -0.07 34.90
C ALA A 198 17.31 -0.01 33.97
N ARG A 199 18.52 -0.23 34.50
CA ARG A 199 19.75 -0.27 33.70
C ARG A 199 19.76 -1.46 32.74
N ARG A 200 19.36 -2.65 33.19
CA ARG A 200 19.24 -3.86 32.34
C ARG A 200 18.28 -3.62 31.19
N GLU A 201 17.10 -3.08 31.47
CA GLU A 201 16.10 -2.80 30.45
C GLU A 201 16.55 -1.68 29.49
N ALA A 202 17.21 -0.64 29.99
CA ALA A 202 17.80 0.42 29.16
C ALA A 202 18.83 -0.16 28.17
N ILE A 203 19.72 -1.05 28.63
CA ILE A 203 20.70 -1.74 27.79
C ILE A 203 19.99 -2.58 26.71
N ARG A 204 18.97 -3.37 27.09
CA ARG A 204 18.21 -4.22 26.17
C ARG A 204 17.51 -3.39 25.07
N LEU A 205 16.81 -2.32 25.46
CA LEU A 205 16.14 -1.41 24.52
C LEU A 205 17.15 -0.73 23.59
N ALA A 206 18.28 -0.25 24.13
CA ALA A 206 19.31 0.40 23.32
C ALA A 206 19.94 -0.55 22.30
N LYS A 207 20.26 -1.79 22.69
CA LYS A 207 20.74 -2.83 21.77
C LYS A 207 19.73 -3.10 20.66
N ARG A 208 18.44 -3.24 21.02
CA ARG A 208 17.37 -3.44 20.03
C ARG A 208 17.25 -2.28 19.05
N VAL A 209 17.42 -1.03 19.50
CA VAL A 209 17.43 0.14 18.59
C VAL A 209 18.59 0.06 17.60
N VAL A 210 19.77 -0.38 18.02
CA VAL A 210 20.96 -0.53 17.16
C VAL A 210 20.72 -1.62 16.11
N GLU A 211 20.23 -2.79 16.51
CA GLU A 211 19.89 -3.90 15.62
C GLU A 211 18.85 -3.47 14.57
N VAL A 212 17.72 -2.91 15.00
CA VAL A 212 16.64 -2.50 14.09
C VAL A 212 17.09 -1.36 13.16
N ASP A 213 18.01 -0.49 13.59
CA ASP A 213 18.61 0.51 12.70
C ASP A 213 19.45 -0.10 11.59
N ALA A 214 20.21 -1.16 11.89
CA ALA A 214 20.96 -1.91 10.89
C ALA A 214 20.01 -2.59 9.88
N ASP A 215 18.95 -3.24 10.36
CA ASP A 215 17.93 -3.86 9.49
C ASP A 215 17.25 -2.81 8.58
N ILE A 216 16.91 -1.63 9.11
CA ILE A 216 16.31 -0.55 8.31
C ILE A 216 17.25 -0.08 7.19
N LYS A 217 18.56 -0.07 7.43
CA LYS A 217 19.58 0.28 6.43
C LYS A 217 19.73 -0.82 5.39
N ASP A 218 19.79 -2.09 5.79
CA ASP A 218 19.80 -3.23 4.85
C ASP A 218 18.57 -3.17 3.91
N TYR A 219 17.38 -3.00 4.48
CA TYR A 219 16.17 -2.85 3.68
C TYR A 219 16.24 -1.65 2.73
N ALA A 220 16.84 -0.53 3.14
CA ALA A 220 17.00 0.62 2.26
C ALA A 220 17.90 0.31 1.06
N THR A 221 19.03 -0.37 1.28
CA THR A 221 19.95 -0.81 0.22
C THR A 221 19.27 -1.77 -0.76
N ARG A 222 18.54 -2.76 -0.24
CA ARG A 222 17.83 -3.75 -1.08
C ARG A 222 16.67 -3.13 -1.86
N ILE A 223 15.95 -2.18 -1.25
CA ILE A 223 14.93 -1.38 -1.96
C ILE A 223 15.59 -0.57 -3.08
N GLU A 224 16.75 0.02 -2.85
CA GLU A 224 17.46 0.77 -3.88
C GLU A 224 17.86 -0.08 -5.07
N ALA A 225 18.41 -1.28 -4.83
CA ALA A 225 18.71 -2.23 -5.89
C ALA A 225 17.46 -2.55 -6.73
N LEU A 226 16.37 -2.95 -6.09
CA LEU A 226 15.13 -3.30 -6.80
C LEU A 226 14.48 -2.10 -7.53
N VAL A 227 14.64 -0.88 -7.02
CA VAL A 227 14.16 0.31 -7.75
C VAL A 227 14.98 0.56 -9.00
N LYS A 228 16.31 0.43 -8.92
CA LYS A 228 17.21 0.58 -10.08
C LYS A 228 16.93 -0.48 -11.15
N ASP A 229 16.55 -1.68 -10.74
CA ASP A 229 16.20 -2.79 -11.64
C ASP A 229 14.73 -2.75 -12.11
N SER A 230 14.03 -1.62 -11.93
CA SER A 230 12.63 -1.47 -12.31
C SER A 230 12.42 -0.23 -13.19
N PRO A 231 11.28 -0.14 -13.91
CA PRO A 231 10.88 1.08 -14.61
C PRO A 231 10.84 2.34 -13.73
N ALA A 232 10.77 2.19 -12.40
CA ALA A 232 10.81 3.31 -11.47
C ALA A 232 12.18 3.98 -11.32
N ALA A 233 13.25 3.41 -11.90
CA ALA A 233 14.60 3.98 -11.86
C ALA A 233 14.64 5.44 -12.34
N VAL A 234 13.80 5.79 -13.33
CA VAL A 234 13.66 7.17 -13.85
C VAL A 234 13.28 8.18 -12.76
N LEU A 235 12.56 7.75 -11.71
CA LEU A 235 12.21 8.62 -10.60
C LEU A 235 13.43 8.98 -9.75
N LEU A 236 14.50 8.19 -9.75
CA LEU A 236 15.72 8.52 -9.00
C LEU A 236 16.48 9.72 -9.59
N ALA A 237 16.29 10.02 -10.88
CA ALA A 237 16.85 11.20 -11.53
C ALA A 237 16.05 12.48 -11.18
N GLU A 238 14.83 12.35 -10.66
CA GLU A 238 13.97 13.48 -10.33
C GLU A 238 14.36 14.12 -8.98
N PRO A 239 14.46 15.46 -8.90
CA PRO A 239 14.81 16.13 -7.65
C PRO A 239 13.89 15.73 -6.49
N GLY A 240 14.48 15.41 -5.35
CA GLY A 240 13.76 15.07 -4.11
C GLY A 240 13.19 13.65 -4.04
N PHE A 241 13.37 12.83 -5.06
CA PHE A 241 13.07 11.40 -4.99
C PHE A 241 14.29 10.63 -4.48
N GLY A 242 14.08 9.83 -3.44
CA GLY A 242 15.00 8.77 -3.04
C GLY A 242 14.41 7.37 -3.31
N PRO A 243 15.18 6.30 -3.09
CA PRO A 243 14.75 4.94 -3.38
C PRO A 243 13.44 4.54 -2.70
N ILE A 244 13.27 4.89 -1.42
CA ILE A 244 12.07 4.57 -0.66
C ILE A 244 10.85 5.29 -1.26
N THR A 245 10.96 6.57 -1.59
CA THR A 245 9.85 7.31 -2.18
C THR A 245 9.52 6.78 -3.58
N ALA A 246 10.53 6.50 -4.41
CA ALA A 246 10.36 5.93 -5.75
C ALA A 246 9.62 4.59 -5.69
N ALA A 247 10.04 3.69 -4.79
CA ALA A 247 9.35 2.42 -4.55
C ALA A 247 7.88 2.62 -4.14
N VAL A 248 7.58 3.57 -3.25
CA VAL A 248 6.20 3.88 -2.85
C VAL A 248 5.35 4.35 -4.03
N PHE A 249 5.88 5.23 -4.88
CA PHE A 249 5.17 5.71 -6.06
C PHE A 249 4.92 4.58 -7.06
N TYR A 250 5.96 3.78 -7.34
CA TYR A 250 5.87 2.64 -8.25
C TYR A 250 4.85 1.62 -7.78
N LEU A 251 4.91 1.22 -6.51
CA LEU A 251 3.95 0.30 -5.91
C LEU A 251 2.54 0.85 -5.97
N ALA A 252 2.32 2.13 -5.68
CA ALA A 252 0.98 2.72 -5.65
C ALA A 252 0.36 2.89 -7.05
N TRP A 253 1.17 3.27 -8.06
CA TRP A 253 0.74 3.34 -9.45
C TRP A 253 0.44 1.94 -10.02
N SER A 254 1.21 0.94 -9.61
CA SER A 254 1.14 -0.42 -10.13
C SER A 254 1.56 -0.47 -11.60
N HIS A 255 0.65 -0.59 -12.55
CA HIS A 255 0.94 -0.78 -13.96
C HIS A 255 -0.01 0.09 -14.81
N PRO A 256 0.22 0.21 -16.12
CA PRO A 256 -0.66 0.99 -16.99
C PRO A 256 -2.10 0.50 -16.90
N GLY A 257 -3.04 1.43 -16.98
CA GLY A 257 -4.46 1.14 -16.90
C GLY A 257 -4.99 0.91 -15.48
N ARG A 258 -4.14 0.58 -14.47
CA ARG A 258 -4.62 0.38 -13.09
C ARG A 258 -5.12 1.68 -12.46
N VAL A 259 -4.40 2.77 -12.70
CA VAL A 259 -4.78 4.12 -12.32
C VAL A 259 -5.11 4.89 -13.59
N ARG A 260 -6.40 5.16 -13.81
CA ARG A 260 -6.94 5.60 -15.11
C ARG A 260 -6.67 7.06 -15.47
N SER A 261 -6.10 7.85 -14.55
CA SER A 261 -5.75 9.26 -14.82
C SER A 261 -4.91 9.87 -13.71
N GLU A 262 -4.27 11.01 -14.01
CA GLU A 262 -3.63 11.88 -13.01
C GLU A 262 -4.56 12.28 -11.86
N ALA A 263 -5.85 12.49 -12.16
CA ALA A 263 -6.85 12.87 -11.17
C ALA A 263 -7.17 11.68 -10.25
N ALA A 264 -7.28 10.48 -10.81
CA ALA A 264 -7.43 9.25 -10.04
C ALA A 264 -6.20 9.00 -9.14
N PHE A 265 -4.99 9.22 -9.65
CA PHE A 265 -3.76 9.09 -8.85
C PHE A 265 -3.71 10.10 -7.70
N ALA A 266 -4.10 11.35 -7.93
CA ALA A 266 -4.21 12.36 -6.89
C ALA A 266 -5.27 12.01 -5.83
N LYS A 267 -6.40 11.42 -6.25
CA LYS A 267 -7.45 10.93 -5.34
C LYS A 267 -6.93 9.75 -4.51
N LEU A 268 -6.23 8.80 -5.12
CA LEU A 268 -5.58 7.67 -4.45
C LEU A 268 -4.60 8.18 -3.37
N ALA A 269 -3.78 9.17 -3.69
CA ALA A 269 -2.82 9.77 -2.77
C ALA A 269 -3.46 10.67 -1.68
N GLY A 270 -4.76 10.92 -1.72
CA GLY A 270 -5.42 11.87 -0.82
C GLY A 270 -4.94 13.32 -0.99
N VAL A 271 -4.53 13.71 -2.20
CA VAL A 271 -4.10 15.07 -2.55
C VAL A 271 -5.00 15.74 -3.59
N SER A 272 -6.13 15.11 -3.92
CA SER A 272 -7.19 15.73 -4.70
C SER A 272 -7.85 16.85 -3.89
N PRO A 273 -8.04 18.06 -4.45
CA PRO A 273 -8.82 19.10 -3.80
C PRO A 273 -10.27 18.64 -3.65
N ILE A 274 -10.88 18.85 -2.48
CA ILE A 274 -12.31 18.62 -2.27
C ILE A 274 -12.98 19.98 -2.09
N PRO A 275 -13.87 20.40 -3.00
CA PRO A 275 -14.62 21.64 -2.85
C PRO A 275 -15.36 21.66 -1.50
N ALA A 276 -15.20 22.76 -0.78
CA ALA A 276 -15.88 23.05 0.48
C ALA A 276 -16.24 24.53 0.54
N SER A 277 -16.73 25.05 -0.59
CA SER A 277 -17.07 26.45 -0.78
C SER A 277 -18.57 26.64 -0.57
N SER A 278 -18.96 27.71 0.14
CA SER A 278 -20.31 28.25 0.16
C SER A 278 -20.24 29.75 -0.14
N GLY A 279 -21.07 30.24 -1.06
CA GLY A 279 -21.04 31.63 -1.52
C GLY A 279 -19.74 32.03 -2.23
N ASN A 280 -19.27 33.27 -2.00
CA ASN A 280 -18.15 33.90 -2.72
C ASN A 280 -16.74 33.42 -2.31
N VAL A 281 -16.62 32.46 -1.37
CA VAL A 281 -15.32 32.01 -0.85
C VAL A 281 -14.94 30.65 -1.42
N VAL A 282 -13.93 30.61 -2.29
CA VAL A 282 -13.37 29.36 -2.81
C VAL A 282 -12.48 28.71 -1.75
N ARG A 283 -13.02 27.71 -1.04
CA ARG A 283 -12.30 26.88 -0.07
C ARG A 283 -12.27 25.42 -0.48
N PHE A 284 -11.14 24.78 -0.17
CA PHE A 284 -10.93 23.36 -0.35
C PHE A 284 -10.62 22.69 0.99
N ARG A 285 -11.32 21.61 1.32
CA ARG A 285 -11.04 20.82 2.53
C ARG A 285 -9.94 19.79 2.29
N LEU A 286 -9.28 19.40 3.38
CA LEU A 286 -8.28 18.33 3.36
C LEU A 286 -8.93 16.98 3.06
N ASN A 287 -8.40 16.24 2.08
CA ASN A 287 -8.78 14.86 1.86
C ASN A 287 -8.12 13.94 2.92
N ARG A 288 -8.94 13.45 3.86
CA ARG A 288 -8.54 12.49 4.90
C ARG A 288 -8.72 11.02 4.47
N SER A 289 -9.04 10.77 3.20
CA SER A 289 -9.05 9.45 2.58
C SER A 289 -7.80 9.22 1.71
N GLY A 290 -7.61 7.99 1.23
CA GLY A 290 -6.49 7.60 0.36
C GLY A 290 -5.29 6.99 1.08
N ASP A 291 -4.29 6.62 0.28
CA ASP A 291 -3.06 5.97 0.72
C ASP A 291 -2.16 6.96 1.49
N ARG A 292 -2.02 6.71 2.79
CA ARG A 292 -1.21 7.53 3.71
C ARG A 292 0.28 7.44 3.43
N ARG A 293 0.76 6.30 2.94
CA ARG A 293 2.16 6.09 2.56
C ARG A 293 2.50 6.93 1.34
N LEU A 294 1.65 6.87 0.30
CA LEU A 294 1.79 7.70 -0.89
C LEU A 294 1.71 9.19 -0.57
N ASN A 295 0.78 9.59 0.32
CA ASN A 295 0.65 10.97 0.77
C ASN A 295 1.91 11.48 1.49
N SER A 296 2.52 10.63 2.32
CA SER A 296 3.75 10.91 3.06
C SER A 296 4.95 11.01 2.11
N ALA A 297 5.06 10.10 1.13
CA ALA A 297 6.09 10.17 0.09
C ALA A 297 6.03 11.48 -0.70
N LEU A 298 4.83 11.90 -1.14
CA LEU A 298 4.63 13.21 -1.79
C LEU A 298 5.07 14.39 -0.91
N TYR A 299 4.81 14.31 0.39
CA TYR A 299 5.26 15.33 1.33
C TYR A 299 6.78 15.38 1.44
N MET A 300 7.44 14.22 1.58
CA MET A 300 8.90 14.14 1.68
C MET A 300 9.58 14.67 0.41
N VAL A 301 9.08 14.32 -0.77
CA VAL A 301 9.59 14.88 -2.03
C VAL A 301 9.39 16.40 -2.07
N ALA A 302 8.21 16.89 -1.70
CA ALA A 302 7.92 18.33 -1.69
C ALA A 302 8.85 19.11 -0.75
N ILE A 303 9.06 18.62 0.47
CA ILE A 303 9.96 19.27 1.44
C ILE A 303 11.41 19.24 0.94
N THR A 304 11.87 18.11 0.41
CA THR A 304 13.23 17.98 -0.13
C THR A 304 13.45 18.95 -1.30
N ARG A 305 12.47 19.07 -2.22
CA ARG A 305 12.51 20.07 -3.29
C ARG A 305 12.52 21.50 -2.76
N LEU A 306 11.76 21.81 -1.71
CA LEU A 306 11.79 23.14 -1.09
C LEU A 306 13.13 23.47 -0.44
N SER A 307 13.83 22.47 0.11
CA SER A 307 15.14 22.67 0.72
C SER A 307 16.25 22.88 -0.32
N HIS A 308 16.19 22.19 -1.47
CA HIS A 308 17.33 22.10 -2.38
C HIS A 308 17.09 22.67 -3.79
N GLN A 309 15.85 22.94 -4.20
CA GLN A 309 15.53 23.35 -5.57
C GLN A 309 15.03 24.80 -5.65
N LYS A 310 15.81 25.67 -6.30
CA LYS A 310 15.49 27.10 -6.49
C LYS A 310 14.09 27.35 -7.08
N ARG A 311 13.69 26.58 -8.10
CA ARG A 311 12.34 26.70 -8.72
C ARG A 311 11.21 26.43 -7.72
N SER A 312 11.38 25.44 -6.84
CA SER A 312 10.39 25.11 -5.82
C SER A 312 10.33 26.18 -4.72
N GLN A 313 11.48 26.76 -4.36
CA GLN A 313 11.55 27.91 -3.44
C GLN A 313 10.89 29.16 -4.02
N ALA A 314 11.14 29.46 -5.30
CA ALA A 314 10.49 30.57 -6.00
C ALA A 314 8.96 30.38 -6.08
N TYR A 315 8.50 29.16 -6.37
CA TYR A 315 7.08 28.83 -6.34
C TYR A 315 6.48 29.04 -4.94
N MET A 316 7.21 28.63 -3.90
CA MET A 316 6.80 28.84 -2.50
C MET A 316 6.65 30.32 -2.18
N ALA A 317 7.66 31.13 -2.49
CA ALA A 317 7.66 32.57 -2.26
C ALA A 317 6.49 33.25 -3.02
N LYS A 318 6.27 32.88 -4.29
CA LYS A 318 5.15 33.38 -5.08
C LYS A 318 3.80 33.10 -4.42
N ARG A 319 3.53 31.86 -4.00
CA ARG A 319 2.25 31.49 -3.38
C ARG A 319 2.03 32.15 -2.02
N LEU A 320 3.09 32.35 -1.24
CA LEU A 320 3.02 33.13 -0.01
C LEU A 320 2.67 34.60 -0.30
N GLY A 321 3.27 35.19 -1.35
CA GLY A 321 2.93 36.55 -1.80
C GLY A 321 1.48 36.70 -2.29
N GLU A 322 0.88 35.64 -2.82
CA GLU A 322 -0.55 35.56 -3.16
C GLU A 322 -1.47 35.33 -1.94
N GLY A 323 -0.95 35.38 -0.71
CA GLY A 323 -1.72 35.22 0.52
C GLY A 323 -2.01 33.77 0.92
N LYS A 324 -1.45 32.76 0.24
CA LYS A 324 -1.61 31.36 0.66
C LYS A 324 -0.73 31.05 1.86
N THR A 325 -1.23 30.21 2.75
CA THR A 325 -0.43 29.68 3.85
C THR A 325 0.63 28.69 3.35
N LYS A 326 1.67 28.46 4.16
CA LYS A 326 2.69 27.43 3.88
C LYS A 326 2.09 26.05 3.67
N LYS A 327 1.06 25.69 4.46
CA LYS A 327 0.37 24.40 4.36
C LYS A 327 -0.40 24.27 3.03
N GLU A 328 -1.08 25.32 2.59
CA GLU A 328 -1.80 25.32 1.31
C GLU A 328 -0.86 25.25 0.12
N THR A 329 0.28 25.93 0.19
CA THR A 329 1.29 25.88 -0.86
C THR A 329 1.89 24.48 -0.99
N ILE A 330 2.23 23.83 0.13
CA ILE A 330 2.69 22.42 0.12
C ILE A 330 1.61 21.50 -0.47
N ARG A 331 0.32 21.72 -0.17
CA ARG A 331 -0.76 20.92 -0.78
C ARG A 331 -0.80 21.08 -2.30
N CYS A 332 -0.64 22.31 -2.80
CA CYS A 332 -0.56 22.58 -4.24
C CYS A 332 0.65 21.85 -4.86
N MET A 333 1.81 21.90 -4.20
CA MET A 333 3.01 21.19 -4.66
C MET A 333 2.79 19.68 -4.71
N LYS A 334 2.21 19.08 -3.67
CA LYS A 334 1.90 17.64 -3.65
C LYS A 334 0.95 17.24 -4.78
N ARG A 335 -0.06 18.07 -5.08
CA ARG A 335 -0.99 17.81 -6.21
C ARG A 335 -0.27 17.86 -7.56
N HIS A 336 0.64 18.82 -7.73
CA HIS A 336 1.47 18.94 -8.93
C HIS A 336 2.42 17.75 -9.07
N LEU A 337 3.12 17.37 -7.99
CA LEU A 337 4.00 16.20 -7.95
C LEU A 337 3.24 14.90 -8.30
N ALA A 338 2.04 14.70 -7.77
CA ALA A 338 1.23 13.54 -8.12
C ALA A 338 0.93 13.46 -9.63
N ARG A 339 0.65 14.60 -10.26
CA ARG A 339 0.49 14.68 -11.73
C ARG A 339 1.80 14.32 -12.45
N SER A 340 2.92 14.94 -12.06
CA SER A 340 4.20 14.72 -12.72
C SER A 340 4.66 13.27 -12.64
N VAL A 341 4.58 12.65 -11.45
CA VAL A 341 4.96 11.24 -11.26
C VAL A 341 4.10 10.31 -12.08
N TYR A 342 2.78 10.53 -12.12
CA TYR A 342 1.89 9.72 -12.94
C TYR A 342 2.32 9.74 -14.42
N ARG A 343 2.58 10.93 -14.97
CA ARG A 343 3.04 11.07 -16.37
C ARG A 343 4.35 10.36 -16.63
N ILE A 344 5.32 10.47 -15.71
CA ILE A 344 6.63 9.82 -15.85
C ILE A 344 6.46 8.30 -15.90
N LEU A 345 5.66 7.73 -15.00
CA LEU A 345 5.44 6.28 -14.92
C LEU A 345 4.67 5.74 -16.14
N GLU A 346 3.63 6.45 -16.61
CA GLU A 346 2.89 6.07 -17.84
C GLU A 346 3.79 6.13 -19.09
N ALA A 347 4.62 7.17 -19.23
CA ALA A 347 5.52 7.33 -20.36
C ALA A 347 6.59 6.22 -20.42
N THR A 348 7.13 5.84 -19.26
CA THR A 348 8.19 4.82 -19.18
C THR A 348 7.69 3.44 -19.62
N ASN A 349 6.43 3.10 -19.34
CA ASN A 349 5.86 1.83 -19.76
C ASN A 349 5.53 1.80 -21.26
N SER A 350 5.20 2.96 -21.86
CA SER A 350 4.92 3.03 -23.30
C SER A 350 6.17 2.72 -24.14
N ILE A 351 7.37 3.01 -23.61
CA ILE A 351 8.65 2.74 -24.27
C ILE A 351 9.05 1.26 -24.12
N GLY A 352 8.80 0.65 -22.97
CA GLY A 352 9.15 -0.76 -22.70
C GLY A 352 8.23 -1.80 -23.37
N GLN A 353 7.14 -1.40 -24.04
CA GLN A 353 6.31 -2.28 -24.87
C GLN A 353 6.62 -2.16 -26.37
N ALA A 354 7.43 -1.17 -26.77
CA ALA A 354 7.82 -0.91 -28.15
C ALA A 354 9.26 -1.36 -28.47
N ALA A 355 9.99 -1.83 -27.46
CA ALA A 355 11.31 -2.46 -27.55
C ALA A 355 11.17 -3.92 -27.13
#